data_AF-A0A2G1VB53-F1
#
_entry.id   AF-A0A2G1VB53-F1
#
_cell.length_a   1.000
_cell.length_b   1.000
_cell.length_c   1.000
_cell.angle_alpha   90.00
_cell.angle_beta   90.00
_cell.angle_gamma   90.00
#
_symmetry.space_group_name_H-M   'P 1'
#
loop_
_entity.id
_entity.type
_entity.pdbx_description
1 polymer ?
#
loop_
_entity_poly.entity_id
_entity_poly.type
_entity_poly.pdbx_seq_one_letter_code
_entity_poly.pdbx_strand_id
1 'polypeptide(L)'
;MGIFNKYSRSILAFSIALMSVSLVACNDSNSSSSSLSDDTPDPIASLAVTSSGPADDATAVGTNVKVVAVFNKAMKPESLNQNSFTLQGEGETAIVGAVSYNADTQTAKLVPNSSLTANTVYTATINTTAEDESGANLLKNAAWLFTTATSEDTEVPTVTSSNPGDSAGVPAVDVALNTKVTVTFSEAIDPATLSNNSFKLSKNSNIALGVPGSLRYVNPTTVVFSPETKLDVSTAYTLTLTSALTDLAGESLALVTIGFTTGSAVSASPAKVDLGTAANYVILAKTGISTTGTTRITGDIAVSPKARTAITGFSETLAPDGTFATSSLVTGNLFAANMTSPTPTKLTTAVSNMETAYTNAAGRVDPDFTELGAGEIGGLTLDPGLYKWGTGVLVTSDVTLNGSPTDVWIFQIGQNLKLEDGKAVVLTGGALPENVFWQVAGEVTLQAGTTFNGIILGQTAIVVKSGAVINGRALAQTAVTLISNEVNKPGQ
;
A
#
# COMPACT_ATOMS: atom_id res chain seq x y z
N MET A 1 14.16 -43.82 44.35
CA MET A 1 14.74 -44.18 45.66
C MET A 1 14.81 -42.89 46.46
N GLY A 2 13.92 -42.74 47.45
CA GLY A 2 13.59 -41.44 48.07
C GLY A 2 14.42 -41.08 49.29
N ILE A 3 14.08 -39.91 49.85
CA ILE A 3 14.30 -39.36 51.22
C ILE A 3 13.51 -38.03 51.23
N PHE A 4 12.80 -37.52 52.25
CA PHE A 4 12.11 -38.02 53.44
C PHE A 4 11.33 -36.80 54.03
N ASN A 5 10.13 -37.04 54.57
CA ASN A 5 9.36 -36.34 55.63
C ASN A 5 9.01 -34.83 55.67
N LYS A 6 7.71 -34.58 55.48
CA LYS A 6 6.68 -34.15 56.48
C LYS A 6 7.05 -33.14 57.59
N TYR A 7 6.32 -32.01 57.60
CA TYR A 7 5.59 -31.49 58.77
C TYR A 7 4.20 -30.94 58.35
N SER A 8 3.24 -31.06 59.26
CA SER A 8 1.79 -30.84 59.10
C SER A 8 1.32 -29.75 60.07
N ARG A 9 0.36 -28.90 59.66
CA ARG A 9 -0.90 -28.54 60.39
C ARG A 9 -1.64 -27.34 59.74
N SER A 10 -2.85 -27.61 59.21
CA SER A 10 -4.17 -26.93 59.38
C SER A 10 -4.23 -25.46 59.90
N ILE A 11 -5.12 -24.52 59.50
CA ILE A 11 -6.57 -24.59 59.17
C ILE A 11 -7.14 -23.16 58.82
N LEU A 12 -8.28 -23.10 58.07
CA LEU A 12 -9.30 -22.01 57.92
C LEU A 12 -8.90 -20.66 57.24
N ALA A 13 -9.73 -19.90 56.51
CA ALA A 13 -11.05 -20.02 55.85
C ALA A 13 -11.45 -18.65 55.24
N PHE A 14 -12.37 -18.67 54.25
CA PHE A 14 -13.30 -17.60 53.81
C PHE A 14 -12.73 -16.32 53.16
N SER A 15 -13.37 -15.60 52.23
CA SER A 15 -14.51 -15.79 51.33
C SER A 15 -14.67 -14.54 50.46
N ILE A 16 -15.33 -14.73 49.31
CA ILE A 16 -15.81 -13.75 48.33
C ILE A 16 -16.75 -12.71 48.98
N ALA A 17 -16.68 -11.44 48.56
CA ALA A 17 -17.85 -10.55 48.49
C ALA A 17 -17.66 -9.35 47.55
N LEU A 18 -18.64 -9.20 46.66
CA LEU A 18 -18.97 -8.08 45.78
C LEU A 18 -19.50 -6.89 46.60
N MET A 19 -19.21 -5.63 46.25
CA MET A 19 -20.11 -4.52 46.62
C MET A 19 -19.98 -3.28 45.72
N SER A 20 -21.15 -2.70 45.48
CA SER A 20 -21.55 -1.70 44.50
C SER A 20 -21.54 -0.25 45.01
N VAL A 21 -21.31 0.67 44.07
CA VAL A 21 -21.84 2.06 43.91
C VAL A 21 -21.69 3.06 45.06
N SER A 22 -21.09 4.21 44.74
CA SER A 22 -21.51 5.51 45.29
C SER A 22 -21.29 6.62 44.26
N LEU A 23 -22.36 7.29 43.85
CA LEU A 23 -22.30 8.60 43.22
C LEU A 23 -21.78 9.62 44.23
N VAL A 24 -20.83 10.46 43.82
CA VAL A 24 -20.64 11.80 44.38
C VAL A 24 -20.56 12.77 43.22
N ALA A 25 -21.62 13.55 43.08
CA ALA A 25 -21.59 14.82 42.39
C ALA A 25 -20.97 15.86 43.35
N CYS A 26 -19.91 16.52 42.93
CA CYS A 26 -19.57 17.86 43.38
C CYS A 26 -19.20 18.69 42.15
N ASN A 27 -20.02 19.69 41.95
CA ASN A 27 -19.92 20.80 41.03
C ASN A 27 -18.84 21.77 41.56
N ASP A 28 -17.86 22.13 40.74
CA ASP A 28 -17.54 23.55 40.47
C ASP A 28 -16.53 23.71 39.32
N SER A 29 -16.98 24.54 38.39
CA SER A 29 -16.37 25.26 37.27
C SER A 29 -14.84 25.43 37.20
N ASN A 30 -14.38 25.23 35.96
CA ASN A 30 -13.28 25.93 35.27
C ASN A 30 -11.86 25.37 35.43
N SER A 31 -11.55 24.32 34.66
CA SER A 31 -10.24 24.24 34.01
C SER A 31 -10.37 23.51 32.66
N SER A 32 -9.73 24.09 31.67
CA SER A 32 -9.53 23.60 30.31
C SER A 32 -9.27 22.09 30.26
N SER A 33 -10.23 21.32 29.73
CA SER A 33 -9.99 19.94 29.33
C SER A 33 -9.14 19.93 28.06
N SER A 34 -7.82 19.98 28.24
CA SER A 34 -6.88 19.52 27.23
C SER A 34 -7.22 18.06 26.93
N SER A 35 -7.81 17.83 25.77
CA SER A 35 -7.97 16.50 25.18
C SER A 35 -6.60 15.83 25.16
N LEU A 36 -6.41 14.79 25.97
CA LEU A 36 -5.34 13.84 25.74
C LEU A 36 -5.77 13.05 24.50
N SER A 37 -5.33 13.54 23.33
CA SER A 37 -5.19 12.70 22.15
C SER A 37 -4.24 11.59 22.56
N ASP A 38 -4.77 10.38 22.67
CA ASP A 38 -4.00 9.16 22.57
C ASP A 38 -3.45 9.11 21.14
N ASP A 39 -2.40 9.89 20.93
CA ASP A 39 -1.57 9.92 19.73
C ASP A 39 -0.47 8.89 19.94
N THR A 40 -0.87 7.62 20.08
CA THR A 40 0.02 6.58 19.59
C THR A 40 -0.05 6.70 18.08
N PRO A 41 1.06 7.03 17.38
CA PRO A 41 1.06 7.05 15.93
C PRO A 41 0.63 5.66 15.47
N ASP A 42 -0.60 5.54 14.97
CA ASP A 42 -0.98 4.41 14.13
C ASP A 42 0.06 4.36 13.01
N PRO A 43 0.58 3.18 12.65
CA PRO A 43 1.68 3.08 11.72
C PRO A 43 1.26 3.70 10.38
N ILE A 44 1.72 4.95 10.17
CA ILE A 44 2.19 5.47 8.89
C ILE A 44 2.84 4.28 8.16
N ALA A 45 2.76 4.17 6.84
CA ALA A 45 3.70 3.30 6.12
C ALA A 45 5.11 3.77 6.52
N SER A 46 5.67 3.13 7.55
CA SER A 46 6.81 3.64 8.28
C SER A 46 7.97 3.63 7.32
N LEU A 47 8.85 4.63 7.40
CA LEU A 47 10.07 4.56 6.64
C LEU A 47 10.70 3.16 6.86
N ALA A 48 11.02 2.48 5.76
CA ALA A 48 11.44 1.10 5.77
C ALA A 48 12.38 0.80 4.59
N VAL A 49 13.30 -0.11 4.83
CA VAL A 49 14.01 -0.82 3.76
C VAL A 49 13.07 -1.90 3.24
N THR A 50 12.74 -1.85 1.96
CA THR A 50 11.79 -2.76 1.29
C THR A 50 12.48 -4.00 0.71
N SER A 51 13.75 -3.87 0.35
CA SER A 51 14.58 -4.98 -0.12
C SER A 51 16.06 -4.64 0.00
N SER A 52 16.91 -5.66 -0.02
CA SER A 52 18.36 -5.54 0.09
C SER A 52 19.08 -6.49 -0.86
N GLY A 53 20.27 -6.08 -1.28
CA GLY A 53 21.20 -6.84 -2.10
C GLY A 53 22.59 -6.87 -1.43
N PRO A 54 23.23 -8.03 -1.24
CA PRO A 54 22.67 -9.37 -1.37
C PRO A 54 21.37 -9.54 -0.58
N ALA A 55 20.53 -10.49 -1.01
CA ALA A 55 19.30 -10.82 -0.29
C ALA A 55 19.62 -11.28 1.15
N ASP A 56 18.66 -11.10 2.06
CA ASP A 56 18.79 -11.62 3.42
C ASP A 56 18.97 -13.14 3.40
N ASP A 57 19.88 -13.63 4.24
CA ASP A 57 20.35 -15.01 4.30
C ASP A 57 20.97 -15.57 3.00
N ALA A 58 21.37 -14.71 2.06
CA ALA A 58 22.08 -15.15 0.86
C ALA A 58 23.38 -15.88 1.21
N THR A 59 23.68 -16.96 0.49
CA THR A 59 24.93 -17.72 0.63
C THR A 59 25.69 -17.70 -0.68
N ALA A 60 26.99 -18.05 -0.63
CA ALA A 60 27.87 -18.07 -1.80
C ALA A 60 27.96 -16.72 -2.53
N VAL A 61 27.93 -15.61 -1.78
CA VAL A 61 28.06 -14.25 -2.34
C VAL A 61 29.53 -13.95 -2.67
N GLY A 62 29.84 -13.42 -3.85
CA GLY A 62 31.22 -13.02 -4.19
C GLY A 62 31.88 -12.11 -3.17
N THR A 63 33.19 -12.28 -2.94
CA THR A 63 33.94 -11.41 -2.01
C THR A 63 34.07 -9.95 -2.49
N ASN A 64 33.80 -9.67 -3.76
CA ASN A 64 33.79 -8.34 -4.39
C ASN A 64 32.42 -7.64 -4.35
N VAL A 65 31.42 -8.21 -3.65
CA VAL A 65 30.05 -7.70 -3.67
C VAL A 65 29.89 -6.29 -3.08
N LYS A 66 29.10 -5.45 -3.75
CA LYS A 66 28.55 -4.21 -3.19
C LYS A 66 27.26 -4.51 -2.43
N VAL A 67 26.94 -3.69 -1.43
CA VAL A 67 25.75 -3.88 -0.60
C VAL A 67 24.75 -2.76 -0.87
N VAL A 68 23.48 -3.08 -1.11
CA VAL A 68 22.42 -2.14 -1.46
C VAL A 68 21.18 -2.31 -0.58
N ALA A 69 20.51 -1.19 -0.31
CA ALA A 69 19.21 -1.13 0.35
C ALA A 69 18.25 -0.29 -0.47
N VAL A 70 17.05 -0.80 -0.72
CA VAL A 70 15.96 -0.09 -1.41
C VAL A 70 14.98 0.42 -0.35
N PHE A 71 14.60 1.69 -0.43
CA PHE A 71 13.67 2.32 0.53
C PHE A 71 12.26 2.42 -0.04
N ASN A 72 11.28 2.56 0.86
CA ASN A 72 9.90 2.84 0.45
C ASN A 72 9.62 4.32 0.14
N LYS A 73 10.56 5.21 0.49
CA LYS A 73 10.42 6.66 0.39
C LYS A 73 11.73 7.29 -0.07
N ALA A 74 11.62 8.50 -0.61
CA ALA A 74 12.78 9.35 -0.84
C ALA A 74 13.48 9.63 0.49
N MET A 75 14.80 9.43 0.50
CA MET A 75 15.64 9.59 1.66
C MET A 75 16.35 10.92 1.61
N LYS A 76 16.56 11.52 2.77
CA LYS A 76 17.42 12.67 2.92
C LYS A 76 18.87 12.23 2.68
N PRO A 77 19.54 12.65 1.58
CA PRO A 77 20.80 12.04 1.14
C PRO A 77 21.90 12.07 2.20
N GLU A 78 22.01 13.14 2.98
CA GLU A 78 23.01 13.30 4.04
C GLU A 78 22.79 12.37 5.24
N SER A 79 21.58 11.85 5.44
CA SER A 79 21.27 10.88 6.49
C SER A 79 21.80 9.48 6.14
N LEU A 80 22.14 9.22 4.87
CA LEU A 80 22.69 7.96 4.38
C LEU A 80 24.20 8.09 4.16
N ASN A 81 24.96 7.68 5.17
CA ASN A 81 26.41 7.81 5.22
C ASN A 81 27.03 6.62 5.96
N GLN A 82 28.34 6.63 6.17
CA GLN A 82 29.08 5.51 6.79
C GLN A 82 28.69 5.25 8.26
N ASN A 83 28.04 6.19 8.93
CA ASN A 83 27.55 5.98 10.29
C ASN A 83 26.16 5.34 10.31
N SER A 84 25.33 5.59 9.28
CA SER A 84 23.97 5.08 9.21
C SER A 84 23.86 3.78 8.42
N PHE A 85 24.71 3.57 7.42
CA PHE A 85 24.83 2.33 6.65
C PHE A 85 26.19 1.67 6.91
N THR A 86 26.17 0.58 7.67
CA THR A 86 27.38 -0.15 8.11
C THR A 86 27.39 -1.59 7.61
N LEU A 87 28.58 -2.16 7.49
CA LEU A 87 28.81 -3.57 7.19
C LEU A 87 29.80 -4.17 8.21
N GLN A 88 29.48 -5.33 8.77
CA GLN A 88 30.28 -5.95 9.83
C GLN A 88 30.41 -7.46 9.58
N GLY A 89 31.64 -7.96 9.50
CA GLY A 89 31.93 -9.39 9.43
C GLY A 89 31.93 -10.04 10.81
N GLU A 90 31.53 -11.30 10.91
CA GLU A 90 31.54 -12.06 12.17
C GLU A 90 32.97 -12.16 12.73
N GLY A 91 33.17 -11.65 13.95
CA GLY A 91 34.49 -11.63 14.60
C GLY A 91 35.49 -10.62 14.01
N GLU A 92 35.09 -9.81 13.03
CA GLU A 92 35.92 -8.78 12.41
C GLU A 92 35.66 -7.40 13.04
N THR A 93 36.43 -6.39 12.63
CA THR A 93 36.04 -4.98 12.84
C THR A 93 35.11 -4.52 11.72
N ALA A 94 34.40 -3.41 11.91
CA ALA A 94 33.52 -2.86 10.88
C ALA A 94 34.26 -2.67 9.55
N ILE A 95 33.63 -3.09 8.45
CA ILE A 95 34.16 -2.96 7.10
C ILE A 95 33.98 -1.53 6.64
N VAL A 96 35.09 -0.90 6.24
CA VAL A 96 35.08 0.46 5.73
C VAL A 96 34.69 0.44 4.24
N GLY A 97 33.70 1.26 3.88
CA GLY A 97 33.25 1.40 2.51
C GLY A 97 32.65 2.77 2.24
N ALA A 98 32.55 3.13 0.96
CA ALA A 98 31.87 4.36 0.54
C ALA A 98 30.35 4.14 0.52
N VAL A 99 29.59 5.07 1.12
CA VAL A 99 28.13 5.06 1.10
C VAL A 99 27.63 6.15 0.14
N SER A 100 26.64 5.81 -0.67
CA SER A 100 25.98 6.72 -1.63
C SER A 100 24.48 6.47 -1.66
N TYR A 101 23.70 7.47 -2.06
CA TYR A 101 22.25 7.37 -2.26
C TYR A 101 21.88 7.85 -3.66
N ASN A 102 21.02 7.09 -4.35
CA ASN A 102 20.42 7.47 -5.62
C ASN A 102 18.92 7.71 -5.39
N ALA A 103 18.48 8.96 -5.57
CA ALA A 103 17.09 9.37 -5.36
C ALA A 103 16.14 8.82 -6.43
N ASP A 104 16.59 8.67 -7.67
CA ASP A 104 15.76 8.17 -8.78
C ASP A 104 15.36 6.72 -8.57
N THR A 105 16.27 5.92 -7.99
CA THR A 105 16.05 4.50 -7.68
C THR A 105 15.70 4.25 -6.21
N GLN A 106 15.70 5.28 -5.38
CA GLN A 106 15.53 5.20 -3.92
C GLN A 106 16.44 4.16 -3.26
N THR A 107 17.70 4.09 -3.70
CA THR A 107 18.65 3.06 -3.22
C THR A 107 19.85 3.67 -2.54
N ALA A 108 20.19 3.19 -1.34
CA ALA A 108 21.52 3.38 -0.76
C ALA A 108 22.45 2.25 -1.19
N LYS A 109 23.73 2.57 -1.41
CA LYS A 109 24.77 1.61 -1.76
C LYS A 109 26.01 1.83 -0.90
N LEU A 110 26.51 0.74 -0.32
CA LEU A 110 27.79 0.63 0.37
C LEU A 110 28.76 -0.17 -0.51
N VAL A 111 29.90 0.43 -0.84
CA VAL A 111 30.98 -0.20 -1.61
C VAL A 111 32.17 -0.45 -0.68
N PRO A 112 32.46 -1.69 -0.28
CA PRO A 112 33.65 -2.00 0.52
C PRO A 112 34.93 -1.51 -0.17
N ASN A 113 35.88 -0.97 0.59
CA ASN A 113 37.16 -0.48 0.05
C ASN A 113 38.14 -1.61 -0.32
N SER A 114 37.86 -2.83 0.12
CA SER A 114 38.63 -4.04 -0.17
C SER A 114 37.67 -5.23 -0.29
N SER A 115 38.08 -6.26 -1.02
CA SER A 115 37.34 -7.52 -1.07
C SER A 115 37.12 -8.06 0.34
N LEU A 116 35.91 -8.59 0.57
CA LEU A 116 35.49 -9.19 1.83
C LEU A 116 36.24 -10.50 2.08
N THR A 117 36.31 -10.91 3.35
CA THR A 117 36.91 -12.19 3.73
C THR A 117 36.02 -13.34 3.27
N ALA A 118 36.62 -14.37 2.66
CA ALA A 118 35.91 -15.55 2.18
C ALA A 118 35.29 -16.38 3.33
N ASN A 119 34.13 -17.01 3.05
CA ASN A 119 33.37 -17.83 4.01
C ASN A 119 33.00 -17.13 5.33
N THR A 120 32.86 -15.80 5.31
CA THR A 120 32.48 -15.00 6.47
C THR A 120 31.00 -14.60 6.38
N VAL A 121 30.31 -14.65 7.52
CA VAL A 121 28.97 -14.07 7.66
C VAL A 121 29.12 -12.57 7.87
N TYR A 122 28.45 -11.79 7.04
CA TYR A 122 28.38 -10.34 7.15
C TYR A 122 26.97 -9.90 7.53
N THR A 123 26.88 -8.91 8.41
CA THR A 123 25.66 -8.19 8.74
C THR A 123 25.76 -6.77 8.19
N ALA A 124 24.85 -6.43 7.28
CA ALA A 124 24.63 -5.07 6.84
C ALA A 124 23.56 -4.42 7.71
N THR A 125 23.67 -3.13 7.99
CA THR A 125 22.70 -2.41 8.84
C THR A 125 22.48 -0.99 8.34
N ILE A 126 21.20 -0.63 8.14
CA ILE A 126 20.75 0.77 8.13
C ILE A 126 20.14 1.06 9.50
N ASN A 127 20.74 1.97 10.26
CA ASN A 127 20.28 2.28 11.61
C ASN A 127 19.19 3.37 11.65
N THR A 128 18.62 3.59 12.84
CA THR A 128 17.55 4.56 13.07
C THR A 128 17.93 6.03 12.83
N THR A 129 19.18 6.36 12.49
CA THR A 129 19.56 7.74 12.13
C THR A 129 19.27 8.08 10.66
N ALA A 130 18.95 7.09 9.82
CA ALA A 130 18.50 7.33 8.45
C ALA A 130 17.11 8.00 8.45
N GLU A 131 16.97 9.08 7.69
CA GLU A 131 15.79 9.96 7.64
C GLU A 131 15.22 10.03 6.21
N ASP A 132 13.89 10.08 6.11
CA ASP A 132 13.24 10.48 4.86
C ASP A 132 13.28 12.01 4.67
N GLU A 133 12.83 12.49 3.51
CA GLU A 133 12.79 13.94 3.21
C GLU A 133 11.88 14.74 4.15
N SER A 134 10.94 14.08 4.84
CA SER A 134 10.08 14.71 5.85
C SER A 134 10.74 14.81 7.23
N GLY A 135 11.93 14.20 7.40
CA GLY A 135 12.66 14.11 8.65
C GLY A 135 12.22 12.95 9.55
N ALA A 136 11.45 11.99 9.03
CA ALA A 136 11.06 10.80 9.79
C ALA A 136 12.17 9.74 9.74
N ASN A 137 12.50 9.20 10.91
CA ASN A 137 13.54 8.19 11.06
C ASN A 137 13.02 6.76 10.82
N LEU A 138 13.93 5.83 10.49
CA LEU A 138 13.65 4.41 10.60
C LEU A 138 13.23 4.06 12.04
N LEU A 139 12.10 3.35 12.20
CA LEU A 139 11.59 2.98 13.54
C LEU A 139 12.44 1.93 14.25
N LYS A 140 13.17 1.12 13.48
CA LYS A 140 14.11 0.10 13.94
C LYS A 140 15.26 0.00 12.96
N ASN A 141 16.40 -0.50 13.42
CA ASN A 141 17.48 -0.86 12.52
C ASN A 141 16.98 -1.89 11.50
N ALA A 142 17.19 -1.62 10.22
CA ALA A 142 17.06 -2.60 9.17
C ALA A 142 18.40 -3.32 9.06
N ALA A 143 18.42 -4.62 9.33
CA ALA A 143 19.62 -5.44 9.24
C ALA A 143 19.30 -6.71 8.45
N TRP A 144 20.26 -7.15 7.66
CA TRP A 144 20.20 -8.38 6.90
C TRP A 144 21.59 -9.02 6.85
N LEU A 145 21.62 -10.34 6.66
CA LEU A 145 22.83 -11.13 6.67
C LEU A 145 23.10 -11.74 5.30
N PHE A 146 24.38 -11.97 5.01
CA PHE A 146 24.80 -12.79 3.88
C PHE A 146 26.13 -13.48 4.18
N THR A 147 26.39 -14.61 3.52
CA THR A 147 27.63 -15.37 3.65
C THR A 147 28.42 -15.32 2.35
N THR A 148 29.66 -14.85 2.42
CA THR A 148 30.55 -14.78 1.26
C THR A 148 31.01 -16.18 0.82
N ALA A 149 31.25 -16.34 -0.47
CA ALA A 149 31.86 -17.50 -1.10
C ALA A 149 33.36 -17.63 -0.80
N THR A 150 34.01 -18.59 -1.45
CA THR A 150 35.46 -18.80 -1.40
C THR A 150 36.27 -17.84 -2.26
N SER A 151 35.61 -17.11 -3.17
CA SER A 151 36.25 -16.26 -4.18
C SER A 151 35.36 -15.09 -4.57
N GLU A 152 35.91 -14.21 -5.41
CA GLU A 152 35.16 -13.17 -6.11
C GLU A 152 34.13 -13.80 -7.04
N ASP A 153 33.04 -13.07 -7.23
CA ASP A 153 32.03 -13.38 -8.23
C ASP A 153 32.48 -12.81 -9.57
N THR A 154 32.44 -13.68 -10.58
CA THR A 154 32.77 -13.42 -11.98
C THR A 154 31.67 -13.93 -12.90
N GLU A 155 30.51 -14.31 -12.35
CA GLU A 155 29.34 -14.69 -13.14
C GLU A 155 28.72 -13.43 -13.74
N VAL A 156 28.31 -13.53 -15.00
CA VAL A 156 27.71 -12.40 -15.71
C VAL A 156 26.20 -12.47 -15.54
N PRO A 157 25.51 -11.35 -15.25
CA PRO A 157 24.07 -11.35 -15.08
C PRO A 157 23.40 -11.74 -16.39
N THR A 158 22.24 -12.38 -16.26
CA THR A 158 21.38 -12.76 -17.39
C THR A 158 19.95 -12.33 -17.13
N VAL A 159 19.16 -12.19 -18.20
CA VAL A 159 17.71 -11.96 -18.09
C VAL A 159 17.01 -13.30 -17.94
N THR A 160 16.37 -13.52 -16.79
CA THR A 160 15.61 -14.74 -16.50
C THR A 160 14.17 -14.66 -16.99
N SER A 161 13.59 -13.46 -17.02
CA SER A 161 12.27 -13.22 -17.60
C SER A 161 12.07 -11.75 -18.00
N SER A 162 11.17 -11.53 -18.94
CA SER A 162 10.70 -10.20 -19.32
C SER A 162 9.21 -10.23 -19.66
N ASN A 163 8.57 -9.07 -19.60
CA ASN A 163 7.20 -8.87 -20.05
C ASN A 163 7.03 -7.41 -20.47
N PRO A 164 6.52 -7.09 -21.66
CA PRO A 164 6.14 -7.99 -22.75
C PRO A 164 7.35 -8.59 -23.48
N GLY A 165 7.14 -9.75 -24.10
CA GLY A 165 8.16 -10.48 -24.86
C GLY A 165 9.10 -11.28 -23.97
N ASP A 166 9.82 -12.23 -24.57
CA ASP A 166 10.87 -13.01 -23.91
C ASP A 166 12.25 -12.74 -24.52
N SER A 167 13.29 -13.15 -23.80
CA SER A 167 14.67 -13.16 -24.28
C SER A 167 14.95 -14.34 -25.23
N ALA A 168 13.98 -15.24 -25.45
CA ALA A 168 14.10 -16.41 -26.32
C ALA A 168 13.88 -16.10 -27.81
N GLY A 169 13.54 -14.85 -28.14
CA GLY A 169 13.53 -14.33 -29.51
C GLY A 169 12.18 -14.44 -30.22
N VAL A 170 11.10 -14.80 -29.51
CA VAL A 170 9.74 -14.72 -30.06
C VAL A 170 9.10 -13.42 -29.55
N PRO A 171 8.96 -12.38 -30.40
CA PRO A 171 8.39 -11.12 -29.95
C PRO A 171 6.91 -11.30 -29.59
N ALA A 172 6.51 -10.79 -28.43
CA ALA A 172 5.10 -10.72 -28.08
C ALA A 172 4.36 -9.85 -29.11
N VAL A 173 3.14 -10.23 -29.48
CA VAL A 173 2.27 -9.48 -30.40
C VAL A 173 0.99 -9.06 -29.69
N ASP A 174 0.26 -8.12 -30.28
CA ASP A 174 -0.98 -7.57 -29.74
C ASP A 174 -0.83 -6.99 -28.32
N VAL A 175 0.36 -6.47 -28.02
CA VAL A 175 0.65 -5.85 -26.73
C VAL A 175 -0.13 -4.56 -26.57
N ALA A 176 -0.65 -4.34 -25.36
CA ALA A 176 -1.42 -3.15 -25.04
C ALA A 176 -0.61 -1.85 -25.18
N LEU A 177 -1.27 -0.76 -25.61
CA LEU A 177 -0.59 0.52 -25.82
C LEU A 177 -0.06 1.16 -24.53
N ASN A 178 -0.60 0.81 -23.36
CA ASN A 178 -0.15 1.30 -22.05
C ASN A 178 0.70 0.26 -21.29
N THR A 179 1.23 -0.75 -21.98
CA THR A 179 2.09 -1.76 -21.37
C THR A 179 3.38 -1.17 -20.83
N LYS A 180 3.76 -1.63 -19.64
CA LYS A 180 5.08 -1.43 -19.03
C LYS A 180 6.01 -2.58 -19.37
N VAL A 181 7.31 -2.33 -19.37
CA VAL A 181 8.32 -3.35 -19.61
C VAL A 181 8.99 -3.76 -18.31
N THR A 182 8.70 -4.96 -17.83
CA THR A 182 9.31 -5.57 -16.65
C THR A 182 10.41 -6.53 -17.08
N VAL A 183 11.57 -6.49 -16.40
CA VAL A 183 12.70 -7.39 -16.61
C VAL A 183 13.16 -7.92 -15.26
N THR A 184 13.37 -9.24 -15.18
CA THR A 184 13.96 -9.93 -14.03
C THR A 184 15.30 -10.52 -14.44
N PHE A 185 16.31 -10.34 -13.58
CA PHE A 185 17.68 -10.79 -13.78
C PHE A 185 18.00 -12.05 -12.96
N SER A 186 19.08 -12.75 -13.28
CA SER A 186 19.58 -13.93 -12.54
C SER A 186 20.15 -13.57 -11.17
N GLU A 187 20.56 -12.33 -11.01
CA GLU A 187 21.26 -11.80 -9.84
C GLU A 187 20.96 -10.32 -9.64
N ALA A 188 21.48 -9.76 -8.54
CA ALA A 188 21.23 -8.38 -8.18
C ALA A 188 22.00 -7.40 -9.08
N ILE A 189 21.29 -6.45 -9.69
CA ILE A 189 21.87 -5.39 -10.53
C ILE A 189 22.40 -4.25 -9.64
N ASP A 190 23.43 -3.53 -10.08
CA ASP A 190 23.85 -2.28 -9.41
C ASP A 190 22.91 -1.15 -9.84
N PRO A 191 22.07 -0.60 -8.94
CA PRO A 191 21.11 0.44 -9.30
C PRO A 191 21.78 1.73 -9.79
N ALA A 192 23.06 1.97 -9.48
CA ALA A 192 23.79 3.12 -10.03
C ALA A 192 24.11 2.98 -11.53
N THR A 193 24.02 1.77 -12.07
CA THR A 193 24.19 1.51 -13.50
C THR A 193 22.87 1.58 -14.27
N LEU A 194 21.73 1.65 -13.58
CA LEU A 194 20.42 1.74 -14.18
C LEU A 194 20.12 3.16 -14.68
N SER A 195 20.07 3.34 -15.99
CA SER A 195 19.84 4.64 -16.63
C SER A 195 19.27 4.46 -18.04
N ASN A 196 18.89 5.57 -18.68
CA ASN A 196 18.45 5.57 -20.08
C ASN A 196 19.54 5.16 -21.09
N ASN A 197 20.81 5.03 -20.65
CA ASN A 197 21.90 4.50 -21.46
C ASN A 197 22.02 2.96 -21.38
N SER A 198 21.53 2.39 -20.29
CA SER A 198 21.70 0.97 -19.96
C SER A 198 20.41 0.17 -20.13
N PHE A 199 19.25 0.85 -20.00
CA PHE A 199 17.91 0.29 -20.19
C PHE A 199 17.11 1.21 -21.12
N LYS A 200 16.91 0.80 -22.38
CA LYS A 200 16.34 1.69 -23.40
C LYS A 200 15.29 1.02 -24.27
N LEU A 201 14.05 1.52 -24.20
CA LEU A 201 12.99 1.15 -25.13
C LEU A 201 13.07 2.02 -26.40
N SER A 202 12.99 1.40 -27.57
CA SER A 202 13.09 2.10 -28.86
C SER A 202 12.04 1.63 -29.86
N LYS A 203 11.58 2.54 -30.72
CA LYS A 203 10.63 2.25 -31.78
C LYS A 203 11.34 1.70 -33.02
N ASN A 204 10.82 0.62 -33.61
CA ASN A 204 11.33 -0.01 -34.83
C ASN A 204 12.84 -0.32 -34.79
N SER A 205 13.33 -0.74 -33.63
CA SER A 205 14.76 -0.99 -33.34
C SER A 205 15.68 0.21 -33.63
N ASN A 206 15.11 1.41 -33.77
CA ASN A 206 15.87 2.64 -33.97
C ASN A 206 16.15 3.26 -32.61
N ILE A 207 17.34 3.01 -32.08
CA ILE A 207 17.81 3.53 -30.79
C ILE A 207 17.75 5.08 -30.73
N ALA A 208 17.81 5.79 -31.85
CA ALA A 208 17.65 7.25 -31.86
C ALA A 208 16.20 7.70 -31.57
N LEU A 209 15.22 6.83 -31.80
CA LEU A 209 13.81 7.01 -31.46
C LEU A 209 13.50 6.32 -30.12
N GLY A 210 14.21 6.72 -29.07
CA GLY A 210 13.95 6.25 -27.72
C GLY A 210 12.54 6.65 -27.27
N VAL A 211 11.84 5.73 -26.60
CA VAL A 211 10.57 6.02 -25.94
C VAL A 211 10.87 6.69 -24.60
N PRO A 212 10.37 7.90 -24.34
CA PRO A 212 10.47 8.52 -23.02
C PRO A 212 9.71 7.70 -21.97
N GLY A 213 10.24 7.64 -20.76
CA GLY A 213 9.70 6.81 -19.70
C GLY A 213 10.55 6.85 -18.44
N SER A 214 9.99 6.31 -17.36
CA SER A 214 10.64 6.21 -16.06
C SER A 214 11.09 4.78 -15.78
N LEU A 215 12.24 4.66 -15.12
CA LEU A 215 12.76 3.38 -14.62
C LEU A 215 12.41 3.26 -13.13
N ARG A 216 11.92 2.09 -12.74
CA ARG A 216 11.65 1.74 -11.34
C ARG A 216 12.46 0.50 -10.96
N TYR A 217 13.34 0.67 -9.99
CA TYR A 217 14.07 -0.42 -9.35
C TYR A 217 13.19 -1.05 -8.26
N VAL A 218 12.56 -2.19 -8.57
CA VAL A 218 11.51 -2.78 -7.70
C VAL A 218 12.14 -3.51 -6.51
N ASN A 219 13.16 -4.28 -6.80
CA ASN A 219 14.00 -5.01 -5.87
C ASN A 219 15.35 -5.27 -6.61
N PRO A 220 16.35 -5.86 -5.95
CA PRO A 220 17.67 -5.98 -6.56
C PRO A 220 17.73 -6.74 -7.89
N THR A 221 16.75 -7.58 -8.21
CA THR A 221 16.74 -8.39 -9.44
C THR A 221 15.66 -7.96 -10.43
N THR A 222 14.84 -6.96 -10.14
CA THR A 222 13.65 -6.63 -10.96
C THR A 222 13.57 -5.14 -11.26
N VAL A 223 13.46 -4.80 -12.55
CA VAL A 223 13.34 -3.43 -13.06
C VAL A 223 12.09 -3.29 -13.91
N VAL A 224 11.38 -2.18 -13.76
CA VAL A 224 10.20 -1.84 -14.58
C VAL A 224 10.43 -0.51 -15.29
N PHE A 225 10.22 -0.48 -16.60
CA PHE A 225 10.17 0.73 -17.40
C PHE A 225 8.71 1.09 -17.72
N SER A 226 8.30 2.32 -17.40
CA SER A 226 6.97 2.84 -17.69
C SER A 226 7.06 3.94 -18.75
N PRO A 227 6.54 3.72 -19.98
CA PRO A 227 6.44 4.77 -20.98
C PRO A 227 5.66 5.98 -20.46
N GLU A 228 6.12 7.20 -20.74
CA GLU A 228 5.44 8.45 -20.35
C GLU A 228 4.11 8.64 -21.08
N THR A 229 4.02 8.09 -22.30
CA THR A 229 2.82 8.14 -23.14
C THR A 229 2.48 6.75 -23.63
N LYS A 230 1.21 6.54 -23.99
CA LYS A 230 0.78 5.33 -24.71
C LYS A 230 1.68 5.11 -25.93
N LEU A 231 2.11 3.87 -26.09
CA LEU A 231 2.83 3.38 -27.25
C LEU A 231 1.95 3.47 -28.50
N ASP A 232 2.59 3.54 -29.67
CA ASP A 232 1.92 3.67 -30.96
C ASP A 232 1.24 2.36 -31.35
N VAL A 233 0.14 2.45 -32.10
CA VAL A 233 -0.59 1.29 -32.61
C VAL A 233 0.24 0.48 -33.61
N SER A 234 0.08 -0.84 -33.58
CA SER A 234 0.68 -1.77 -34.56
C SER A 234 2.18 -1.53 -34.80
N THR A 235 2.91 -1.22 -33.73
CA THR A 235 4.29 -0.74 -33.81
C THR A 235 5.23 -1.72 -33.11
N ALA A 236 6.34 -2.04 -33.77
CA ALA A 236 7.40 -2.83 -33.18
C ALA A 236 8.24 -1.99 -32.22
N TYR A 237 8.46 -2.50 -31.02
CA TYR A 237 9.32 -1.94 -30.00
C TYR A 237 10.44 -2.91 -29.64
N THR A 238 11.61 -2.36 -29.35
CA THR A 238 12.77 -3.13 -28.91
C THR A 238 13.33 -2.49 -27.64
N LEU A 239 13.27 -3.24 -26.54
CA LEU A 239 14.04 -2.95 -25.35
C LEU A 239 15.49 -3.41 -25.57
N THR A 240 16.44 -2.50 -25.39
CA THR A 240 17.87 -2.77 -25.43
C THR A 240 18.45 -2.62 -24.03
N LEU A 241 19.01 -3.70 -23.51
CA LEU A 241 19.78 -3.73 -22.26
C LEU A 241 21.25 -3.83 -22.65
N THR A 242 22.03 -2.79 -22.34
CA THR A 242 23.44 -2.71 -22.77
C THR A 242 24.39 -3.22 -21.70
N SER A 243 25.64 -3.44 -22.08
CA SER A 243 26.72 -3.79 -21.16
C SER A 243 27.13 -2.66 -20.21
N ALA A 244 26.40 -1.53 -20.21
CA ALA A 244 26.53 -0.54 -19.15
C ALA A 244 25.80 -0.97 -17.87
N LEU A 245 24.85 -1.92 -17.92
CA LEU A 245 24.29 -2.55 -16.73
C LEU A 245 25.31 -3.52 -16.14
N THR A 246 25.57 -3.42 -14.84
CA THR A 246 26.38 -4.39 -14.11
C THR A 246 25.61 -4.96 -12.92
N ASP A 247 26.01 -6.13 -12.44
CA ASP A 247 25.60 -6.60 -11.12
C ASP A 247 26.32 -5.87 -9.97
N LEU A 248 26.08 -6.34 -8.74
CA LEU A 248 26.72 -5.85 -7.52
C LEU A 248 28.20 -6.23 -7.38
N ALA A 249 28.67 -7.29 -8.03
CA ALA A 249 30.08 -7.67 -8.12
C ALA A 249 30.87 -6.85 -9.16
N GLY A 250 30.16 -6.24 -10.12
CA GLY A 250 30.70 -5.39 -11.18
C GLY A 250 30.78 -6.06 -12.55
N GLU A 251 30.26 -7.27 -12.74
CA GLU A 251 30.27 -7.93 -14.05
C GLU A 251 29.21 -7.31 -14.96
N SER A 252 29.54 -7.16 -16.24
CA SER A 252 28.70 -6.44 -17.19
C SER A 252 27.72 -7.38 -17.89
N LEU A 253 26.44 -7.00 -17.91
CA LEU A 253 25.41 -7.70 -18.65
C LEU A 253 25.82 -7.83 -20.13
N ALA A 254 25.65 -9.02 -20.71
CA ALA A 254 25.74 -9.15 -22.17
C ALA A 254 24.66 -8.30 -22.84
N LEU A 255 24.91 -7.78 -24.05
CA LEU A 255 23.88 -7.04 -24.78
C LEU A 255 22.64 -7.93 -25.00
N VAL A 256 21.50 -7.51 -24.48
CA VAL A 256 20.21 -8.19 -24.65
C VAL A 256 19.22 -7.29 -25.36
N THR A 257 18.50 -7.84 -26.32
CA THR A 257 17.38 -7.16 -26.99
C THR A 257 16.11 -7.97 -26.83
N ILE A 258 15.05 -7.32 -26.34
CA ILE A 258 13.72 -7.93 -26.17
C ILE A 258 12.75 -7.18 -27.08
N GLY A 259 12.07 -7.92 -27.95
CA GLY A 259 11.14 -7.36 -28.93
C GLY A 259 9.68 -7.59 -28.56
N PHE A 260 8.82 -6.62 -28.86
CA PHE A 260 7.38 -6.81 -28.87
C PHE A 260 6.71 -5.90 -29.89
N THR A 261 5.48 -6.23 -30.28
CA THR A 261 4.65 -5.44 -31.20
C THR A 261 3.34 -5.11 -30.52
N THR A 262 3.03 -3.82 -30.48
CA THR A 262 1.74 -3.36 -29.96
C THR A 262 0.59 -3.73 -30.88
N GLY A 263 -0.58 -3.99 -30.31
CA GLY A 263 -1.83 -4.11 -31.06
C GLY A 263 -2.47 -2.74 -31.32
N SER A 264 -3.80 -2.71 -31.33
CA SER A 264 -4.60 -1.46 -31.39
C SER A 264 -5.30 -1.13 -30.06
N ALA A 265 -5.23 -2.03 -29.08
CA ALA A 265 -5.95 -1.92 -27.82
C ALA A 265 -5.06 -1.32 -26.72
N VAL A 266 -5.64 -0.47 -25.88
CA VAL A 266 -5.11 -0.25 -24.53
C VAL A 266 -5.46 -1.47 -23.68
N SER A 267 -4.59 -1.83 -22.74
CA SER A 267 -4.91 -2.83 -21.72
C SER A 267 -6.18 -2.36 -21.04
N ALA A 268 -7.18 -3.24 -20.98
CA ALA A 268 -8.42 -2.90 -20.31
C ALA A 268 -8.09 -2.68 -18.84
N SER A 269 -8.45 -1.51 -18.30
CA SER A 269 -8.54 -1.35 -16.86
C SER A 269 -9.36 -2.52 -16.28
N PRO A 270 -9.08 -2.97 -15.03
CA PRO A 270 -9.75 -4.12 -14.47
C PRO A 270 -11.28 -4.02 -14.59
N ALA A 271 -11.97 -5.15 -14.75
CA ALA A 271 -13.43 -5.13 -14.76
C ALA A 271 -13.97 -4.52 -13.45
N LYS A 272 -15.00 -3.67 -13.57
CA LYS A 272 -15.69 -3.03 -12.43
C LYS A 272 -16.08 -4.08 -11.38
N VAL A 273 -15.92 -3.78 -10.10
CA VAL A 273 -16.38 -4.66 -9.01
C VAL A 273 -17.90 -4.57 -8.92
N ASP A 274 -18.60 -5.69 -9.06
CA ASP A 274 -20.05 -5.74 -8.90
C ASP A 274 -20.41 -5.66 -7.41
N LEU A 275 -21.15 -4.60 -7.04
CA LEU A 275 -21.62 -4.38 -5.67
C LEU A 275 -22.98 -5.06 -5.40
N GLY A 276 -23.64 -5.60 -6.42
CA GLY A 276 -25.00 -6.11 -6.32
C GLY A 276 -25.93 -5.11 -5.62
N THR A 277 -26.74 -5.59 -4.68
CA THR A 277 -27.66 -4.74 -3.90
C THR A 277 -26.96 -3.84 -2.87
N ALA A 278 -25.67 -4.02 -2.59
CA ALA A 278 -24.92 -3.06 -1.77
C ALA A 278 -24.79 -1.69 -2.46
N ALA A 279 -24.87 -1.65 -3.80
CA ALA A 279 -24.83 -0.41 -4.59
C ALA A 279 -25.93 0.60 -4.24
N ASN A 280 -27.02 0.14 -3.63
CA ASN A 280 -28.16 0.97 -3.24
C ASN A 280 -27.85 1.87 -2.04
N TYR A 281 -26.79 1.58 -1.28
CA TYR A 281 -26.44 2.30 -0.05
C TYR A 281 -25.15 3.10 -0.27
N VAL A 282 -25.13 4.33 0.24
CA VAL A 282 -23.89 5.14 0.33
C VAL A 282 -23.11 4.81 1.60
N ILE A 283 -23.78 4.32 2.64
CA ILE A 283 -23.13 3.74 3.82
C ILE A 283 -23.81 2.41 4.15
N LEU A 284 -23.06 1.32 4.18
CA LEU A 284 -23.52 0.01 4.63
C LEU A 284 -22.53 -0.54 5.66
N ALA A 285 -23.02 -0.87 6.86
CA ALA A 285 -22.18 -1.35 7.95
C ALA A 285 -22.77 -2.59 8.62
N LYS A 286 -21.94 -3.43 9.25
CA LYS A 286 -22.45 -4.58 10.01
C LYS A 286 -22.68 -4.30 11.49
N THR A 287 -21.82 -3.50 12.12
CA THR A 287 -21.81 -3.31 13.58
C THR A 287 -22.31 -1.96 14.04
N GLY A 288 -22.31 -0.93 13.19
CA GLY A 288 -22.91 0.37 13.51
C GLY A 288 -22.55 1.49 12.55
N ILE A 289 -23.37 2.54 12.57
CA ILE A 289 -23.09 3.81 11.89
C ILE A 289 -23.32 4.91 12.92
N SER A 290 -22.30 5.73 13.18
CA SER A 290 -22.40 6.81 14.16
C SER A 290 -22.03 8.15 13.56
N THR A 291 -22.68 9.21 14.04
CA THR A 291 -22.32 10.57 13.65
C THR A 291 -22.36 11.54 14.83
N THR A 292 -21.52 12.58 14.76
CA THR A 292 -21.60 13.76 15.62
C THR A 292 -21.48 15.03 14.77
N GLY A 293 -22.03 16.14 15.26
CA GLY A 293 -22.01 17.41 14.53
C GLY A 293 -22.94 17.46 13.31
N THR A 294 -22.68 18.38 12.38
CA THR A 294 -23.60 18.66 11.25
C THR A 294 -23.20 17.83 10.03
N THR A 295 -23.66 16.58 9.99
CA THR A 295 -23.41 15.65 8.87
C THR A 295 -24.45 15.81 7.77
N ARG A 296 -24.04 15.62 6.51
CA ARG A 296 -24.90 15.65 5.33
C ARG A 296 -24.64 14.42 4.47
N ILE A 297 -25.62 13.55 4.35
CA ILE A 297 -25.52 12.34 3.53
C ILE A 297 -26.57 12.42 2.41
N THR A 298 -26.16 12.13 1.19
CA THR A 298 -27.04 12.01 0.03
C THR A 298 -27.05 10.56 -0.44
N GLY A 299 -28.14 9.85 -0.14
CA GLY A 299 -28.30 8.42 -0.39
C GLY A 299 -28.71 7.63 0.85
N ASP A 300 -29.06 6.36 0.64
CA ASP A 300 -29.53 5.48 1.70
C ASP A 300 -28.38 4.95 2.56
N ILE A 301 -28.63 4.77 3.86
CA ILE A 301 -27.69 4.14 4.79
C ILE A 301 -28.30 2.93 5.47
N ALA A 302 -27.50 1.92 5.81
CA ALA A 302 -28.02 0.72 6.42
C ALA A 302 -27.06 0.02 7.38
N VAL A 303 -27.62 -0.60 8.42
CA VAL A 303 -26.90 -1.52 9.32
C VAL A 303 -27.55 -2.90 9.36
N SER A 304 -26.76 -3.97 9.20
CA SER A 304 -27.23 -5.35 9.37
C SER A 304 -26.05 -6.29 9.64
N PRO A 305 -26.11 -7.21 10.63
CA PRO A 305 -27.32 -7.70 11.30
C PRO A 305 -27.74 -6.91 12.53
N LYS A 306 -27.10 -5.77 12.82
CA LYS A 306 -27.48 -4.96 14.00
C LYS A 306 -28.83 -4.29 13.82
N ALA A 307 -29.48 -4.08 14.96
CA ALA A 307 -30.71 -3.33 15.06
C ALA A 307 -30.46 -1.82 14.86
N ARG A 308 -31.56 -1.10 14.67
CA ARG A 308 -31.62 0.36 14.50
C ARG A 308 -30.88 1.14 15.60
N THR A 309 -30.79 0.60 16.81
CA THR A 309 -30.01 1.19 17.92
C THR A 309 -28.51 1.32 17.65
N ALA A 310 -27.99 0.63 16.62
CA ALA A 310 -26.61 0.77 16.16
C ALA A 310 -26.41 1.95 15.20
N ILE A 311 -27.48 2.69 14.86
CA ILE A 311 -27.42 3.95 14.13
C ILE A 311 -27.55 5.10 15.13
N THR A 312 -26.43 5.76 15.46
CA THR A 312 -26.37 6.72 16.58
C THR A 312 -26.02 8.13 16.10
N GLY A 313 -26.61 9.15 16.76
CA GLY A 313 -26.39 10.57 16.43
C GLY A 313 -27.24 11.12 15.28
N PHE A 314 -28.11 10.30 14.69
CA PHE A 314 -28.95 10.70 13.55
C PHE A 314 -30.31 11.29 13.92
N SER A 315 -30.72 11.24 15.20
CA SER A 315 -32.05 11.71 15.64
C SER A 315 -33.18 11.20 14.74
N GLU A 316 -33.13 9.91 14.44
CA GLU A 316 -33.96 9.25 13.44
C GLU A 316 -35.43 9.09 13.85
N THR A 317 -36.32 9.22 12.87
CA THR A 317 -37.76 8.99 13.02
C THR A 317 -38.18 7.79 12.16
N LEU A 318 -38.74 6.76 12.81
CA LEU A 318 -39.22 5.56 12.12
C LEU A 318 -40.46 5.89 11.27
N ALA A 319 -40.50 5.38 10.04
CA ALA A 319 -41.66 5.49 9.17
C ALA A 319 -42.88 4.75 9.77
N PRO A 320 -44.12 5.16 9.48
CA PRO A 320 -45.32 4.51 10.01
C PRO A 320 -45.45 3.02 9.68
N ASP A 321 -44.93 2.59 8.52
CA ASP A 321 -44.91 1.17 8.12
C ASP A 321 -43.77 0.37 8.77
N GLY A 322 -42.85 1.05 9.47
CA GLY A 322 -41.71 0.48 10.16
C GLY A 322 -40.61 -0.08 9.23
N THR A 323 -40.68 0.14 7.92
CA THR A 323 -39.75 -0.45 6.95
C THR A 323 -38.45 0.35 6.79
N PHE A 324 -38.46 1.64 7.10
CA PHE A 324 -37.29 2.52 7.11
C PHE A 324 -37.42 3.61 8.18
N ALA A 325 -36.36 4.38 8.39
CA ALA A 325 -36.36 5.60 9.17
C ALA A 325 -35.80 6.78 8.37
N THR A 326 -36.07 8.00 8.83
CA THR A 326 -35.60 9.26 8.21
C THR A 326 -34.80 10.09 9.20
N SER A 327 -33.94 10.96 8.70
CA SER A 327 -33.16 11.93 9.48
C SER A 327 -32.98 13.21 8.68
N SER A 328 -32.94 14.36 9.35
CA SER A 328 -32.60 15.64 8.70
C SER A 328 -31.16 15.70 8.17
N LEU A 329 -30.29 14.79 8.61
CA LEU A 329 -28.90 14.66 8.16
C LEU A 329 -28.76 13.79 6.88
N VAL A 330 -29.84 13.14 6.44
CA VAL A 330 -29.82 12.17 5.35
C VAL A 330 -30.88 12.52 4.31
N THR A 331 -30.44 12.90 3.11
CA THR A 331 -31.27 12.95 1.90
C THR A 331 -31.38 11.54 1.33
N GLY A 332 -32.23 10.73 1.96
CA GLY A 332 -32.35 9.29 1.75
C GLY A 332 -33.00 8.63 2.97
N ASN A 333 -32.93 7.30 3.03
CA ASN A 333 -33.54 6.51 4.09
C ASN A 333 -32.50 5.73 4.91
N LEU A 334 -32.82 5.51 6.18
CA LEU A 334 -32.04 4.71 7.12
C LEU A 334 -32.70 3.34 7.27
N PHE A 335 -31.93 2.26 7.17
CA PHE A 335 -32.44 0.89 7.26
C PHE A 335 -31.68 0.08 8.32
N ALA A 336 -32.38 -0.81 9.03
CA ALA A 336 -31.77 -1.69 10.03
C ALA A 336 -32.42 -3.07 10.07
N ALA A 337 -31.70 -4.05 10.62
CA ALA A 337 -32.11 -5.46 10.58
C ALA A 337 -33.39 -5.80 11.38
N ASN A 338 -33.79 -4.95 12.33
CA ASN A 338 -35.00 -5.17 13.14
C ASN A 338 -36.25 -4.42 12.63
N MET A 339 -36.18 -3.86 11.42
CA MET A 339 -37.31 -3.17 10.77
C MET A 339 -38.31 -4.15 10.15
N THR A 340 -39.50 -3.64 9.81
CA THR A 340 -40.56 -4.43 9.19
C THR A 340 -40.12 -5.02 7.85
N SER A 341 -40.60 -6.24 7.54
CA SER A 341 -40.42 -6.87 6.23
C SER A 341 -40.88 -5.96 5.09
N PRO A 342 -40.16 -5.88 3.95
CA PRO A 342 -39.07 -6.77 3.50
C PRO A 342 -37.65 -6.32 3.87
N THR A 343 -37.49 -5.31 4.74
CA THR A 343 -36.18 -4.69 5.01
C THR A 343 -35.12 -5.67 5.51
N PRO A 344 -35.37 -6.55 6.51
CA PRO A 344 -34.33 -7.44 7.03
C PRO A 344 -33.74 -8.35 5.94
N THR A 345 -34.58 -8.96 5.11
CA THR A 345 -34.11 -9.85 4.02
C THR A 345 -33.31 -9.09 2.98
N LYS A 346 -33.76 -7.89 2.56
CA LYS A 346 -33.02 -7.04 1.63
C LYS A 346 -31.65 -6.66 2.17
N LEU A 347 -31.55 -6.36 3.47
CA LEU A 347 -30.28 -6.02 4.11
C LEU A 347 -29.36 -7.22 4.25
N THR A 348 -29.86 -8.41 4.56
CA THR A 348 -29.05 -9.64 4.54
C THR A 348 -28.42 -9.86 3.16
N THR A 349 -29.19 -9.69 2.08
CA THR A 349 -28.65 -9.77 0.71
C THR A 349 -27.65 -8.66 0.41
N ALA A 350 -27.89 -7.42 0.84
CA ALA A 350 -26.96 -6.31 0.63
C ALA A 350 -25.61 -6.53 1.34
N VAL A 351 -25.63 -7.02 2.58
CA VAL A 351 -24.40 -7.37 3.31
C VAL A 351 -23.66 -8.52 2.63
N SER A 352 -24.37 -9.56 2.20
CA SER A 352 -23.75 -10.66 1.44
C SER A 352 -23.11 -10.18 0.14
N ASN A 353 -23.75 -9.25 -0.57
CA ASN A 353 -23.19 -8.66 -1.80
C ASN A 353 -21.98 -7.76 -1.51
N MET A 354 -21.98 -7.01 -0.41
CA MET A 354 -20.80 -6.25 0.05
C MET A 354 -19.61 -7.17 0.36
N GLU A 355 -19.83 -8.28 1.08
CA GLU A 355 -18.78 -9.27 1.36
C GLU A 355 -18.28 -9.93 0.06
N THR A 356 -19.18 -10.24 -0.88
CA THR A 356 -18.83 -10.78 -2.19
C THR A 356 -18.00 -9.78 -3.00
N ALA A 357 -18.37 -8.49 -3.00
CA ALA A 357 -17.63 -7.43 -3.66
C ALA A 357 -16.23 -7.26 -3.06
N TYR A 358 -16.12 -7.30 -1.73
CA TYR A 358 -14.83 -7.29 -1.02
C TYR A 358 -13.94 -8.46 -1.48
N THR A 359 -14.45 -9.69 -1.43
CA THR A 359 -13.69 -10.88 -1.86
C THR A 359 -13.33 -10.82 -3.35
N ASN A 360 -14.22 -10.30 -4.20
CA ASN A 360 -13.94 -10.11 -5.62
C ASN A 360 -12.80 -9.11 -5.87
N ALA A 361 -12.80 -7.98 -5.17
CA ALA A 361 -11.75 -6.96 -5.29
C ALA A 361 -10.41 -7.47 -4.72
N ALA A 362 -10.42 -8.10 -3.55
CA ALA A 362 -9.24 -8.68 -2.91
C ALA A 362 -8.63 -9.86 -3.70
N GLY A 363 -9.47 -10.59 -4.44
CA GLY A 363 -9.10 -11.79 -5.19
C GLY A 363 -8.65 -11.53 -6.63
N ARG A 364 -8.56 -10.28 -7.08
CA ARG A 364 -7.97 -9.98 -8.41
C ARG A 364 -6.49 -10.36 -8.42
N VAL A 365 -6.03 -10.91 -9.53
CA VAL A 365 -4.66 -11.40 -9.74
C VAL A 365 -3.95 -10.55 -10.80
N ASP A 366 -2.64 -10.73 -10.93
CA ASP A 366 -1.78 -10.03 -11.91
C ASP A 366 -1.87 -8.50 -11.80
N PRO A 367 -1.51 -7.91 -10.64
CA PRO A 367 -1.55 -6.46 -10.45
C PRO A 367 -0.61 -5.76 -11.44
N ASP A 368 -1.11 -4.67 -12.04
CA ASP A 368 -0.32 -3.75 -12.89
C ASP A 368 0.74 -3.01 -12.06
N PHE A 369 0.48 -2.84 -10.76
CA PHE A 369 1.36 -2.17 -9.81
C PHE A 369 1.41 -2.92 -8.48
N THR A 370 2.62 -3.27 -8.04
CA THR A 370 2.88 -3.95 -6.77
C THR A 370 3.79 -3.10 -5.90
N GLU A 371 3.36 -2.88 -4.65
CA GLU A 371 4.03 -2.05 -3.63
C GLU A 371 4.42 -0.65 -4.15
N LEU A 372 3.53 -0.01 -4.92
CA LEU A 372 3.82 1.32 -5.48
C LEU A 372 4.00 2.35 -4.37
N GLY A 373 5.11 3.11 -4.41
CA GLY A 373 5.47 4.02 -3.31
C GLY A 373 5.65 3.33 -1.96
N ALA A 374 5.71 1.99 -1.98
CA ALA A 374 5.69 1.08 -0.84
C ALA A 374 4.79 1.56 0.32
N GLY A 375 3.57 1.92 -0.09
CA GLY A 375 2.49 2.36 0.77
C GLY A 375 2.22 3.86 0.68
N GLU A 376 3.21 4.72 0.48
CA GLU A 376 2.99 6.17 0.35
C GLU A 376 2.72 6.56 -1.11
N ILE A 377 1.49 6.99 -1.41
CA ILE A 377 1.09 7.34 -2.78
C ILE A 377 0.80 8.83 -2.96
N GLY A 378 1.00 9.66 -1.92
CA GLY A 378 0.82 11.10 -2.04
C GLY A 378 1.72 11.70 -3.12
N GLY A 379 1.17 12.61 -3.91
CA GLY A 379 1.87 13.31 -4.99
C GLY A 379 1.97 12.51 -6.29
N LEU A 380 1.60 11.22 -6.28
CA LEU A 380 1.60 10.40 -7.47
C LEU A 380 0.39 10.68 -8.36
N THR A 381 0.57 10.50 -9.67
CA THR A 381 -0.53 10.33 -10.63
C THR A 381 -0.63 8.86 -10.99
N LEU A 382 -1.81 8.28 -10.79
CA LEU A 382 -2.09 6.86 -10.91
C LEU A 382 -2.98 6.62 -12.14
N ASP A 383 -2.44 5.88 -13.10
CA ASP A 383 -3.17 5.40 -14.27
C ASP A 383 -4.22 4.33 -13.90
N PRO A 384 -5.20 4.06 -14.77
CA PRO A 384 -6.15 2.97 -14.55
C PRO A 384 -5.44 1.63 -14.38
N GLY A 385 -5.90 0.79 -13.45
CA GLY A 385 -5.27 -0.50 -13.22
C GLY A 385 -5.63 -1.17 -11.90
N LEU A 386 -5.07 -2.37 -11.73
CA LEU A 386 -5.06 -3.12 -10.50
C LEU A 386 -3.77 -2.84 -9.73
N TYR A 387 -3.92 -2.36 -8.49
CA TYR A 387 -2.83 -2.05 -7.59
C TYR A 387 -2.87 -2.95 -6.37
N LYS A 388 -1.68 -3.35 -5.89
CA LYS A 388 -1.55 -4.25 -4.75
C LYS A 388 -0.47 -3.81 -3.77
N TRP A 389 -0.83 -3.80 -2.50
CA TRP A 389 0.08 -3.69 -1.37
C TRP A 389 -0.23 -4.79 -0.34
N GLY A 390 0.80 -5.49 0.13
CA GLY A 390 0.76 -6.28 1.36
C GLY A 390 0.82 -5.41 2.62
N THR A 391 1.20 -4.14 2.46
CA THR A 391 1.34 -3.13 3.50
C THR A 391 0.13 -2.19 3.57
N GLY A 392 0.19 -1.20 4.47
CA GLY A 392 -0.77 -0.10 4.53
C GLY A 392 -0.47 0.96 3.48
N VAL A 393 -1.51 1.70 3.09
CA VAL A 393 -1.41 2.83 2.15
C VAL A 393 -1.64 4.15 2.88
N LEU A 394 -0.79 5.13 2.59
CA LEU A 394 -0.80 6.47 3.16
C LEU A 394 -0.79 7.52 2.03
N VAL A 395 -1.49 8.64 2.30
CA VAL A 395 -1.60 9.78 1.39
C VAL A 395 -1.27 11.06 2.19
N THR A 396 -0.01 11.49 2.13
CA THR A 396 0.52 12.70 2.81
C THR A 396 0.43 13.97 1.96
N SER A 397 0.27 13.81 0.65
CA SER A 397 -0.02 14.87 -0.32
C SER A 397 -1.10 14.36 -1.28
N ASP A 398 -1.75 15.25 -2.04
CA ASP A 398 -2.85 14.83 -2.92
C ASP A 398 -2.39 13.75 -3.90
N VAL A 399 -3.19 12.70 -4.07
CA VAL A 399 -2.97 11.65 -5.07
C VAL A 399 -3.95 11.85 -6.21
N THR A 400 -3.45 11.80 -7.45
CA THR A 400 -4.28 12.02 -8.65
C THR A 400 -4.58 10.70 -9.34
N LEU A 401 -5.85 10.41 -9.63
CA LEU A 401 -6.26 9.33 -10.52
C LEU A 401 -6.59 9.94 -11.88
N ASN A 402 -5.86 9.55 -12.92
CA ASN A 402 -6.00 10.13 -14.24
C ASN A 402 -6.48 9.07 -15.24
N GLY A 403 -7.69 9.23 -15.76
CA GLY A 403 -8.22 8.35 -16.80
C GLY A 403 -9.59 8.78 -17.28
N SER A 404 -10.14 8.02 -18.21
CA SER A 404 -11.43 8.30 -18.84
C SER A 404 -12.63 7.93 -17.96
N PRO A 405 -13.86 8.33 -18.32
CA PRO A 405 -15.07 7.96 -17.59
C PRO A 405 -15.37 6.46 -17.52
N THR A 406 -14.72 5.65 -18.36
CA THR A 406 -14.91 4.19 -18.39
C THR A 406 -13.80 3.41 -17.71
N ASP A 407 -12.70 4.09 -17.36
CA ASP A 407 -11.56 3.45 -16.74
C ASP A 407 -11.82 3.11 -15.28
N VAL A 408 -11.19 2.02 -14.81
CA VAL A 408 -11.39 1.45 -13.48
C VAL A 408 -10.07 1.37 -12.70
N TRP A 409 -10.15 1.66 -11.41
CA TRP A 409 -9.07 1.46 -10.45
C TRP A 409 -9.51 0.48 -9.38
N ILE A 410 -8.66 -0.50 -9.08
CA ILE A 410 -8.85 -1.39 -7.93
C ILE A 410 -7.58 -1.36 -7.10
N PHE A 411 -7.68 -0.86 -5.87
CA PHE A 411 -6.60 -0.84 -4.89
C PHE A 411 -6.82 -1.97 -3.87
N GLN A 412 -5.91 -2.94 -3.84
CA GLN A 412 -5.87 -4.02 -2.85
C GLN A 412 -4.87 -3.66 -1.76
N ILE A 413 -5.36 -3.39 -0.54
CA ILE A 413 -4.55 -2.91 0.58
C ILE A 413 -4.59 -3.95 1.70
N GLY A 414 -3.44 -4.56 1.99
CA GLY A 414 -3.27 -5.63 2.97
C GLY A 414 -3.35 -5.18 4.43
N GLN A 415 -3.19 -3.88 4.70
CA GLN A 415 -3.32 -3.28 6.03
C GLN A 415 -4.24 -2.05 5.99
N ASN A 416 -3.91 -0.99 6.73
CA ASN A 416 -4.74 0.22 6.86
C ASN A 416 -4.62 1.13 5.62
N LEU A 417 -5.63 1.97 5.40
CA LEU A 417 -5.60 3.10 4.47
C LEU A 417 -5.74 4.39 5.27
N LYS A 418 -4.81 5.34 5.11
CA LYS A 418 -4.89 6.66 5.77
C LYS A 418 -4.71 7.79 4.75
N LEU A 419 -5.60 8.77 4.78
CA LEU A 419 -5.37 10.08 4.16
C LEU A 419 -5.08 11.08 5.28
N GLU A 420 -3.98 11.82 5.17
CA GLU A 420 -3.64 12.88 6.12
C GLU A 420 -4.55 14.10 5.99
N ASP A 421 -4.50 14.99 6.99
CA ASP A 421 -5.36 16.17 7.07
C ASP A 421 -5.38 16.99 5.77
N GLY A 422 -6.59 17.29 5.30
CA GLY A 422 -6.84 18.13 4.13
C GLY A 422 -6.43 17.52 2.80
N LYS A 423 -6.01 16.25 2.74
CA LYS A 423 -5.56 15.61 1.49
C LYS A 423 -6.70 15.04 0.66
N ALA A 424 -6.47 14.97 -0.65
CA ALA A 424 -7.48 14.56 -1.61
C ALA A 424 -7.04 13.38 -2.47
N VAL A 425 -8.01 12.52 -2.81
CA VAL A 425 -7.96 11.69 -4.01
C VAL A 425 -8.57 12.52 -5.14
N VAL A 426 -7.74 13.06 -6.02
CA VAL A 426 -8.16 13.95 -7.11
C VAL A 426 -8.48 13.10 -8.34
N LEU A 427 -9.61 13.36 -9.01
CA LEU A 427 -9.96 12.71 -10.28
C LEU A 427 -9.71 13.66 -11.44
N THR A 428 -9.03 13.19 -12.47
CA THR A 428 -8.72 13.94 -13.71
C THR A 428 -9.01 13.09 -14.95
N GLY A 429 -8.97 13.69 -16.14
CA GLY A 429 -9.20 12.98 -17.42
C GLY A 429 -10.65 12.55 -17.68
N GLY A 430 -11.57 12.82 -16.75
CA GLY A 430 -12.96 12.37 -16.78
C GLY A 430 -13.23 11.15 -15.90
N ALA A 431 -12.26 10.69 -15.11
CA ALA A 431 -12.43 9.59 -14.16
C ALA A 431 -13.61 9.84 -13.22
N LEU A 432 -14.35 8.78 -12.91
CA LEU A 432 -15.57 8.85 -12.10
C LEU A 432 -15.39 8.06 -10.78
N PRO A 433 -15.87 8.58 -9.63
CA PRO A 433 -15.73 7.88 -8.34
C PRO A 433 -16.37 6.50 -8.31
N GLU A 434 -17.41 6.26 -9.11
CA GLU A 434 -18.07 4.95 -9.21
C GLU A 434 -17.23 3.85 -9.86
N ASN A 435 -16.09 4.18 -10.46
CA ASN A 435 -15.16 3.22 -11.05
C ASN A 435 -13.87 3.05 -10.23
N VAL A 436 -13.80 3.66 -9.04
CA VAL A 436 -12.63 3.58 -8.16
C VAL A 436 -12.99 2.72 -6.96
N PHE A 437 -12.29 1.61 -6.77
CA PHE A 437 -12.55 0.64 -5.68
C PHE A 437 -11.34 0.52 -4.77
N TRP A 438 -11.57 0.73 -3.47
CA TRP A 438 -10.57 0.62 -2.42
C TRP A 438 -10.91 -0.56 -1.52
N GLN A 439 -10.29 -1.71 -1.75
CA GLN A 439 -10.40 -2.86 -0.87
C GLN A 439 -9.33 -2.74 0.22
N VAL A 440 -9.76 -2.69 1.48
CA VAL A 440 -8.87 -2.47 2.62
C VAL A 440 -9.10 -3.53 3.69
N ALA A 441 -8.06 -4.30 4.01
CA ALA A 441 -8.12 -5.35 5.02
C ALA A 441 -8.03 -4.80 6.46
N GLY A 442 -7.31 -3.68 6.64
CA GLY A 442 -7.22 -2.94 7.90
C GLY A 442 -8.31 -1.88 8.06
N GLU A 443 -8.04 -0.90 8.92
CA GLU A 443 -8.90 0.28 9.14
C GLU A 443 -8.69 1.32 8.02
N VAL A 444 -9.76 2.00 7.64
CA VAL A 444 -9.70 3.18 6.78
C VAL A 444 -9.87 4.43 7.62
N THR A 445 -8.87 5.31 7.60
CA THR A 445 -8.88 6.57 8.34
C THR A 445 -8.76 7.77 7.40
N LEU A 446 -9.86 8.52 7.28
CA LEU A 446 -9.90 9.77 6.53
C LEU A 446 -9.77 10.90 7.55
N GLN A 447 -8.60 11.55 7.60
CA GLN A 447 -8.34 12.64 8.54
C GLN A 447 -9.13 13.90 8.20
N ALA A 448 -9.03 14.94 9.04
CA ALA A 448 -9.92 16.08 8.99
C ALA A 448 -9.80 16.83 7.66
N GLY A 449 -10.94 17.25 7.10
CA GLY A 449 -11.00 18.02 5.85
C GLY A 449 -10.53 17.29 4.59
N THR A 450 -10.31 15.96 4.63
CA THR A 450 -9.95 15.18 3.44
C THR A 450 -11.07 15.15 2.40
N THR A 451 -10.73 15.00 1.12
CA THR A 451 -11.70 14.74 0.04
C THR A 451 -11.42 13.39 -0.61
N PHE A 452 -12.32 12.44 -0.42
CA PHE A 452 -12.16 11.06 -0.90
C PHE A 452 -13.09 10.79 -2.08
N ASN A 453 -12.53 10.33 -3.20
CA ASN A 453 -13.29 9.90 -4.37
C ASN A 453 -13.14 8.38 -4.54
N GLY A 454 -14.25 7.64 -4.42
CA GLY A 454 -14.26 6.19 -4.64
C GLY A 454 -15.21 5.39 -3.74
N ILE A 455 -15.25 4.08 -4.00
CA ILE A 455 -16.00 3.10 -3.22
C ILE A 455 -15.05 2.38 -2.28
N ILE A 456 -15.27 2.52 -0.97
CA ILE A 456 -14.49 1.84 0.07
C ILE A 456 -15.16 0.50 0.40
N LEU A 457 -14.42 -0.59 0.25
CA LEU A 457 -14.75 -1.95 0.67
C LEU A 457 -13.86 -2.30 1.87
N GLY A 458 -14.28 -1.92 3.07
CA GLY A 458 -13.52 -2.10 4.31
C GLY A 458 -13.85 -3.42 5.02
N GLN A 459 -12.83 -4.21 5.35
CA GLN A 459 -13.00 -5.39 6.20
C GLN A 459 -13.20 -5.01 7.67
N THR A 460 -12.61 -3.89 8.09
CA THR A 460 -12.78 -3.36 9.45
C THR A 460 -13.46 -1.98 9.40
N ALA A 461 -13.11 -1.09 10.33
CA ALA A 461 -13.80 0.18 10.50
C ALA A 461 -13.43 1.18 9.39
N ILE A 462 -14.38 2.07 9.10
CA ILE A 462 -14.15 3.28 8.31
C ILE A 462 -14.36 4.47 9.24
N VAL A 463 -13.28 5.17 9.55
CA VAL A 463 -13.22 6.30 10.49
C VAL A 463 -13.05 7.59 9.70
N VAL A 464 -14.08 8.42 9.70
CA VAL A 464 -14.11 9.68 8.96
C VAL A 464 -14.08 10.84 9.96
N LYS A 465 -12.97 11.56 9.99
CA LYS A 465 -12.73 12.67 10.92
C LYS A 465 -13.39 13.95 10.42
N SER A 466 -13.31 14.99 11.27
CA SER A 466 -14.09 16.21 11.13
C SER A 466 -14.04 16.82 9.74
N GLY A 467 -15.20 17.03 9.10
CA GLY A 467 -15.30 17.82 7.86
C GLY A 467 -14.75 17.15 6.60
N ALA A 468 -14.31 15.90 6.67
CA ALA A 468 -13.96 15.13 5.48
C ALA A 468 -15.20 14.86 4.59
N VAL A 469 -14.96 14.75 3.29
CA VAL A 469 -15.97 14.55 2.25
C VAL A 469 -15.71 13.22 1.54
N ILE A 470 -16.75 12.42 1.33
CA ILE A 470 -16.71 11.20 0.51
C ILE A 470 -17.63 11.38 -0.68
N ASN A 471 -17.09 11.38 -1.89
CA ASN A 471 -17.84 11.24 -3.14
C ASN A 471 -17.73 9.77 -3.57
N GLY A 472 -18.69 8.96 -3.15
CA GLY A 472 -18.37 7.55 -2.98
C GLY A 472 -19.38 6.71 -2.22
N ARG A 473 -18.88 5.58 -1.73
CA ARG A 473 -19.59 4.72 -0.78
C ARG A 473 -18.65 4.26 0.32
N ALA A 474 -19.16 4.15 1.54
CA ALA A 474 -18.46 3.56 2.69
C ALA A 474 -19.13 2.23 3.06
N LEU A 475 -18.57 1.12 2.58
CA LEU A 475 -19.09 -0.23 2.79
C LEU A 475 -18.17 -0.98 3.77
N ALA A 476 -18.58 -1.10 5.03
CA ALA A 476 -17.76 -1.63 6.13
C ALA A 476 -18.32 -2.95 6.68
N GLN A 477 -17.48 -3.97 6.78
CA GLN A 477 -17.83 -5.21 7.48
C GLN A 477 -17.84 -5.07 9.02
N THR A 478 -17.43 -3.91 9.55
CA THR A 478 -17.70 -3.52 10.94
C THR A 478 -18.49 -2.21 11.01
N ALA A 479 -17.88 -1.10 11.37
CA ALA A 479 -18.54 0.16 11.69
C ALA A 479 -18.09 1.31 10.78
N VAL A 480 -18.96 2.31 10.64
CA VAL A 480 -18.63 3.61 10.05
C VAL A 480 -18.83 4.70 11.09
N THR A 481 -17.85 5.58 11.27
CA THR A 481 -17.92 6.71 12.21
C THR A 481 -17.71 8.03 11.47
N LEU A 482 -18.53 9.03 11.79
CA LEU A 482 -18.57 10.32 11.11
C LEU A 482 -18.54 11.48 12.12
N ILE A 483 -17.88 12.58 11.76
CA ILE A 483 -17.85 13.85 12.49
C ILE A 483 -18.07 14.99 11.48
N SER A 484 -19.26 15.58 11.45
CA SER A 484 -19.62 16.69 10.55
C SER A 484 -19.21 16.47 9.09
N ASN A 485 -19.49 15.29 8.54
CA ASN A 485 -19.02 14.89 7.21
C ASN A 485 -20.06 15.10 6.13
N GLU A 486 -19.59 15.16 4.89
CA GLU A 486 -20.42 15.04 3.70
C GLU A 486 -20.18 13.69 3.01
N VAL A 487 -21.25 12.96 2.69
CA VAL A 487 -21.17 11.70 1.94
C VAL A 487 -22.14 11.74 0.77
N ASN A 488 -21.61 11.77 -0.44
CA ASN A 488 -22.33 11.95 -1.68
C ASN A 488 -22.35 10.66 -2.51
N LYS A 489 -23.54 10.28 -2.97
CA LYS A 489 -23.70 9.18 -3.93
C LYS A 489 -22.87 9.46 -5.20
N PRO A 490 -22.15 8.47 -5.76
CA PRO A 490 -21.40 8.67 -6.99
C PRO A 490 -22.28 9.11 -8.17
N GLY A 491 -21.76 10.03 -8.99
CA GLY A 491 -22.42 10.51 -10.21
C GLY A 491 -23.42 11.65 -10.02
N GLN A 492 -23.31 12.43 -8.93
CA GLN A 492 -24.05 13.68 -8.73
C GLN A 492 -23.17 14.91 -8.84
#